data_AF-A0A7S3PV64-F1
#
_entry.id   AF-A0A7S3PV64-F1
#
_cell.length_a   1.000
_cell.length_b   1.000
_cell.length_c   1.000
_cell.angle_alpha   90.00
_cell.angle_beta   90.00
_cell.angle_gamma   90.00
#
_symmetry.space_group_name_H-M   'P 1'
#
loop_
_entity.id
_entity.type
_entity.pdbx_description
1 polymer ?
#
loop_
_entity_poly.entity_id
_entity_poly.type
_entity_poly.pdbx_seq_one_letter_code
_entity_poly.pdbx_strand_id
1 'polypeptide(L)'
;AKSADVHNSLHVKVSRERVGKELEGVLSGKNSRASAGLELITDLKLAGCVFEFPHDGSSNTVEGELEKDVEYNSLTMGEKTQAREQTWLKSANLTKHTSTFLNAFKQMQNSSTAQNMTPVDARIFHLSTFLYPLRKLNVVDAKEKITPLPSYIIRDSIKFKNKDVQSITCLLANVDDMRDIFTTFSNSSDNFCRLRVGLLMRNLKDLWVSALLLAGIVDMHRKEYFQQETVPEIDACVEKVSIFLQEIQRQGLDGCWKDRPLMDGKAILKTLGLPRGPIIGHYLQEQTKFMLLNPLGTTDDCEIHLKAVRKRDLEIEAEEAKAKAEAEADAEAQNSSDVCMESNLEKNGNESSEPSLKRPNTGDKR
;
A
#
# COMPACT_ATOMS: atom_id res chain seq x y z
N ALA A 1 -2.41 -36.77 0.97
CA ALA A 1 -2.64 -35.32 1.07
C ALA A 1 -2.57 -34.65 -0.30
N LYS A 2 -1.49 -34.79 -1.08
CA LYS A 2 -1.30 -34.19 -2.41
C LYS A 2 -2.24 -34.67 -3.54
N SER A 3 -3.24 -35.51 -3.25
CA SER A 3 -4.15 -36.03 -4.26
C SER A 3 -5.24 -34.99 -4.55
N ALA A 4 -5.60 -34.83 -5.83
CA ALA A 4 -6.69 -33.95 -6.26
C ALA A 4 -8.03 -34.28 -5.55
N ASP A 5 -8.29 -35.55 -5.26
CA ASP A 5 -9.50 -35.99 -4.56
C ASP A 5 -9.56 -35.49 -3.12
N VAL A 6 -8.40 -35.39 -2.46
CA VAL A 6 -8.28 -34.86 -1.09
C VAL A 6 -8.51 -33.35 -1.10
N HIS A 7 -7.95 -32.63 -2.07
CA HIS A 7 -8.13 -31.19 -2.22
C HIS A 7 -9.61 -30.86 -2.51
N ASN A 8 -10.22 -31.59 -3.46
CA ASN A 8 -11.64 -31.44 -3.78
C ASN A 8 -12.53 -31.77 -2.58
N SER A 9 -12.22 -32.84 -1.84
CA SER A 9 -12.95 -33.18 -0.62
C SER A 9 -12.85 -32.10 0.45
N LEU A 10 -11.68 -31.46 0.61
CA LEU A 10 -11.52 -30.35 1.55
C LEU A 10 -12.36 -29.14 1.16
N HIS A 11 -12.35 -28.75 -0.11
CA HIS A 11 -13.16 -27.65 -0.63
C HIS A 11 -14.67 -27.89 -0.43
N VAL A 12 -15.15 -29.11 -0.68
CA VAL A 12 -16.58 -29.41 -0.67
C VAL A 12 -17.11 -29.74 0.72
N LYS A 13 -16.32 -30.42 1.57
CA LYS A 13 -16.82 -31.03 2.82
C LYS A 13 -16.43 -30.27 4.08
N VAL A 14 -15.52 -29.31 3.99
CA VAL A 14 -15.06 -28.53 5.15
C VAL A 14 -15.42 -27.07 4.97
N SER A 15 -16.27 -26.55 5.87
CA SER A 15 -16.64 -25.14 5.89
C SER A 15 -15.41 -24.24 6.08
N ARG A 16 -15.44 -23.04 5.49
CA ARG A 16 -14.38 -22.02 5.63
C ARG A 16 -14.12 -21.63 7.08
N GLU A 17 -15.18 -21.57 7.90
CA GLU A 17 -15.11 -21.29 9.35
C GLU A 17 -14.33 -22.37 10.09
N ARG A 18 -14.50 -23.64 9.71
CA ARG A 18 -13.75 -24.74 10.29
C ARG A 18 -12.27 -24.67 9.89
N VAL A 19 -11.98 -24.38 8.63
CA VAL A 19 -10.60 -24.15 8.15
C VAL A 19 -9.93 -23.04 8.97
N GLY A 20 -10.63 -21.91 9.15
CA GLY A 20 -10.18 -20.82 10.00
C GLY A 20 -9.86 -21.24 11.43
N LYS A 21 -10.78 -21.97 12.07
CA LYS A 21 -10.59 -22.43 13.46
C LYS A 21 -9.36 -23.34 13.62
N GLU A 22 -9.16 -24.27 12.68
CA GLU A 22 -7.98 -25.15 12.72
C GLU A 22 -6.68 -24.36 12.47
N LEU A 23 -6.69 -23.42 11.51
CA LEU A 23 -5.55 -22.54 11.25
C LEU A 23 -5.21 -21.66 12.46
N GLU A 24 -6.22 -21.11 13.14
CA GLU A 24 -6.03 -20.34 14.38
C GLU A 24 -5.37 -21.21 15.47
N GLY A 25 -5.77 -22.48 15.58
CA GLY A 25 -5.13 -23.47 16.46
C GLY A 25 -3.67 -23.72 16.10
N VAL A 26 -3.34 -23.83 14.81
CA VAL A 26 -1.96 -23.97 14.32
C VAL A 26 -1.11 -22.76 14.68
N LEU A 27 -1.66 -21.55 14.57
CA LEU A 27 -0.93 -20.30 14.77
C LEU A 27 -0.80 -19.87 16.24
N SER A 28 -1.78 -20.21 17.10
CA SER A 28 -1.89 -19.66 18.46
C SER A 28 -2.06 -20.69 19.59
N GLY A 29 -2.09 -22.00 19.28
CA GLY A 29 -2.22 -23.05 20.28
C GLY A 29 -1.09 -23.08 21.33
N LYS A 30 -1.33 -23.80 22.44
CA LYS A 30 -0.44 -23.89 23.63
C LYS A 30 0.99 -24.37 23.34
N ASN A 31 1.23 -24.98 22.18
CA ASN A 31 2.56 -25.34 21.65
C ASN A 31 2.62 -25.02 20.14
N SER A 32 2.08 -23.87 19.76
CA SER A 32 2.00 -23.42 18.37
C SER A 32 3.38 -23.53 17.71
N ARG A 33 3.40 -24.21 16.56
CA ARG A 33 4.55 -24.27 15.65
C ARG A 33 4.16 -23.57 14.35
N ALA A 34 3.77 -22.31 14.46
CA ALA A 34 3.17 -21.53 13.37
C ALA A 34 3.97 -21.62 12.05
N SER A 35 5.30 -21.38 12.09
CA SER A 35 6.17 -21.55 10.91
C SER A 35 6.07 -22.95 10.30
N ALA A 36 6.32 -24.00 11.10
CA ALA A 36 6.27 -25.38 10.62
C ALA A 36 4.87 -25.80 10.12
N GLY A 37 3.80 -25.26 10.70
CA GLY A 37 2.43 -25.52 10.26
C GLY A 37 2.14 -24.90 8.89
N LEU A 38 2.59 -23.66 8.65
CA LEU A 38 2.46 -22.97 7.37
C LEU A 38 3.35 -23.62 6.28
N GLU A 39 4.56 -24.07 6.65
CA GLU A 39 5.42 -24.89 5.80
C GLU A 39 4.72 -26.19 5.41
N LEU A 40 4.17 -26.93 6.38
CA LEU A 40 3.48 -28.19 6.11
C LEU A 40 2.24 -28.01 5.22
N ILE A 41 1.47 -26.94 5.43
CA ILE A 41 0.34 -26.58 4.55
C ILE A 41 0.82 -26.42 3.10
N THR A 42 1.98 -25.79 2.91
CA THR A 42 2.56 -25.55 1.58
C THR A 42 3.14 -26.83 0.99
N ASP A 43 3.91 -27.60 1.76
CA ASP A 43 4.53 -28.86 1.33
C ASP A 43 3.51 -29.91 0.91
N LEU A 44 2.35 -29.92 1.57
CA LEU A 44 1.22 -30.78 1.24
C LEU A 44 0.35 -30.22 0.10
N LYS A 45 0.71 -29.07 -0.48
CA LYS A 45 -0.03 -28.33 -1.52
C LYS A 45 -1.44 -27.91 -1.10
N LEU A 46 -1.65 -27.69 0.20
CA LEU A 46 -2.93 -27.29 0.77
C LEU A 46 -3.10 -25.78 0.86
N ALA A 47 -2.06 -24.98 0.59
CA ALA A 47 -2.12 -23.53 0.68
C ALA A 47 -3.26 -22.93 -0.15
N GLY A 48 -3.47 -23.39 -1.39
CA GLY A 48 -4.60 -22.96 -2.23
C GLY A 48 -5.98 -23.36 -1.68
N CYS A 49 -6.07 -24.41 -0.85
CA CYS A 49 -7.30 -24.81 -0.18
C CYS A 49 -7.54 -24.02 1.12
N VAL A 50 -6.47 -23.62 1.82
CA VAL A 50 -6.57 -22.88 3.09
C VAL A 50 -6.71 -21.37 2.84
N PHE A 51 -6.01 -20.84 1.87
CA PHE A 51 -5.93 -19.42 1.52
C PHE A 51 -6.50 -19.19 0.12
N GLU A 52 -7.77 -19.53 -0.05
CA GLU A 52 -8.48 -19.48 -1.33
C GLU A 52 -8.50 -18.07 -1.91
N PHE A 53 -8.18 -18.00 -3.19
CA PHE A 53 -8.44 -16.83 -4.03
C PHE A 53 -9.91 -16.86 -4.45
N PRO A 54 -10.47 -15.74 -4.95
CA PRO A 54 -11.74 -15.77 -5.66
C PRO A 54 -11.74 -16.85 -6.75
N HIS A 55 -12.83 -17.60 -6.87
CA HIS A 55 -12.95 -18.63 -7.90
C HIS A 55 -12.92 -18.02 -9.29
N ASP A 56 -12.23 -18.68 -10.21
CA ASP A 56 -12.19 -18.30 -11.62
C ASP A 56 -13.62 -18.42 -12.18
N GLY A 57 -14.15 -17.34 -12.77
CA GLY A 57 -15.55 -17.24 -13.21
C GLY A 57 -16.53 -16.69 -12.16
N SER A 58 -16.07 -16.37 -10.95
CA SER A 58 -16.85 -15.54 -10.03
C SER A 58 -16.92 -14.09 -10.52
N SER A 59 -17.82 -13.31 -9.91
CA SER A 59 -17.92 -11.87 -10.13
C SER A 59 -16.66 -11.08 -9.73
N ASN A 60 -15.68 -11.73 -9.10
CA ASN A 60 -14.48 -11.14 -8.57
C ASN A 60 -13.27 -11.58 -9.39
N THR A 61 -12.44 -10.63 -9.83
CA THR A 61 -11.16 -10.89 -10.50
C THR A 61 -9.99 -10.58 -9.57
N VAL A 62 -8.83 -11.20 -9.83
CA VAL A 62 -7.58 -10.89 -9.13
C VAL A 62 -6.64 -10.18 -10.09
N GLU A 63 -6.09 -9.05 -9.65
CA GLU A 63 -5.28 -8.13 -10.45
C GLU A 63 -4.09 -7.59 -9.65
N GLY A 64 -3.09 -7.04 -10.36
CA GLY A 64 -1.90 -6.44 -9.78
C GLY A 64 -0.63 -7.26 -9.99
N GLU A 65 0.45 -6.79 -9.40
CA GLU A 65 1.79 -7.30 -9.64
C GLU A 65 2.18 -8.40 -8.65
N LEU A 66 2.71 -9.51 -9.18
CA LEU A 66 3.57 -10.41 -8.43
C LEU A 66 5.01 -9.88 -8.40
N GLU A 67 5.84 -10.44 -7.54
CA GLU A 67 7.27 -10.10 -7.50
C GLU A 67 7.95 -10.31 -8.87
N LYS A 68 8.83 -9.36 -9.26
CA LYS A 68 9.48 -9.22 -10.58
C LYS A 68 8.61 -8.59 -11.68
N ASP A 69 7.68 -7.72 -11.30
CA ASP A 69 6.86 -6.90 -12.21
C ASP A 69 6.03 -7.74 -13.20
N VAL A 70 5.62 -8.93 -12.76
CA VAL A 70 4.74 -9.81 -13.53
C VAL A 70 3.30 -9.46 -13.19
N GLU A 71 2.59 -8.87 -14.14
CA GLU A 71 1.17 -8.52 -14.01
C GLU A 71 0.30 -9.79 -13.98
N TYR A 72 -0.34 -10.05 -12.84
CA TYR A 72 -1.10 -11.28 -12.62
C TYR A 72 -2.28 -11.44 -13.58
N ASN A 73 -2.93 -10.34 -13.93
CA ASN A 73 -4.05 -10.29 -14.86
C ASN A 73 -3.65 -10.58 -16.31
N SER A 74 -2.38 -10.41 -16.68
CA SER A 74 -1.88 -10.73 -18.02
C SER A 74 -1.67 -12.24 -18.25
N LEU A 75 -1.64 -13.03 -17.18
CA LEU A 75 -1.35 -14.46 -17.23
C LEU A 75 -2.55 -15.30 -17.71
N THR A 76 -2.26 -16.34 -18.48
CA THR A 76 -3.21 -17.41 -18.82
C THR A 76 -3.60 -18.22 -17.57
N MET A 77 -4.66 -19.03 -17.68
CA MET A 77 -5.14 -19.81 -16.53
C MET A 77 -4.12 -20.83 -16.01
N GLY A 78 -3.34 -21.45 -16.90
CA GLY A 78 -2.25 -22.36 -16.52
C GLY A 78 -1.13 -21.62 -15.78
N GLU A 79 -0.72 -20.46 -16.31
CA GLU A 79 0.30 -19.61 -15.69
C GLU A 79 -0.14 -19.06 -14.33
N LYS A 80 -1.41 -18.66 -14.18
CA LYS A 80 -1.99 -18.24 -12.89
C LYS A 80 -1.90 -19.34 -11.85
N THR A 81 -2.16 -20.58 -12.23
CA THR A 81 -2.06 -21.74 -11.31
C THR A 81 -0.62 -21.97 -10.88
N GLN A 82 0.32 -21.94 -11.82
CA GLN A 82 1.75 -22.08 -11.52
C GLN A 82 2.26 -20.92 -10.66
N ALA A 83 1.86 -19.68 -10.98
CA ALA A 83 2.23 -18.49 -10.25
C ALA A 83 1.71 -18.51 -8.80
N ARG A 84 0.46 -18.95 -8.58
CA ARG A 84 -0.10 -19.18 -7.24
C ARG A 84 0.77 -20.16 -6.44
N GLU A 85 1.09 -21.32 -7.00
CA GLU A 85 1.91 -22.34 -6.34
C GLU A 85 3.33 -21.85 -6.00
N GLN A 86 4.00 -21.17 -6.93
CA GLN A 86 5.31 -20.58 -6.69
C GLN A 86 5.26 -19.50 -5.61
N THR A 87 4.17 -18.73 -5.57
CA THR A 87 3.98 -17.71 -4.53
C THR A 87 3.84 -18.36 -3.15
N TRP A 88 3.11 -19.47 -3.02
CA TRP A 88 3.03 -20.19 -1.75
C TRP A 88 4.37 -20.77 -1.30
N LEU A 89 5.18 -21.28 -2.22
CA LEU A 89 6.53 -21.73 -1.89
C LEU A 89 7.40 -20.59 -1.35
N LYS A 90 7.33 -19.40 -1.95
CA LYS A 90 8.00 -18.20 -1.43
C LYS A 90 7.48 -17.81 -0.04
N SER A 91 6.16 -17.86 0.17
CA SER A 91 5.54 -17.62 1.48
C SER A 91 6.08 -18.57 2.54
N ALA A 92 6.17 -19.87 2.25
CA ALA A 92 6.71 -20.87 3.17
C ALA A 92 8.19 -20.60 3.50
N ASN A 93 9.00 -20.32 2.48
CA ASN A 93 10.42 -19.97 2.67
C ASN A 93 10.57 -18.76 3.59
N LEU A 94 9.81 -17.69 3.35
CA LEU A 94 9.82 -16.48 4.17
C LEU A 94 9.41 -16.75 5.64
N THR A 95 8.51 -17.72 5.86
CA THR A 95 8.06 -18.08 7.21
C THR A 95 9.04 -18.96 8.00
N LYS A 96 10.00 -19.61 7.34
CA LYS A 96 10.92 -20.58 7.94
C LYS A 96 11.67 -20.04 9.15
N HIS A 97 12.09 -18.78 9.07
CA HIS A 97 12.87 -18.12 10.12
C HIS A 97 12.03 -17.25 11.07
N THR A 98 10.71 -17.17 10.88
CA THR A 98 9.83 -16.26 11.62
C THR A 98 9.82 -16.53 13.13
N SER A 99 9.67 -17.81 13.52
CA SER A 99 9.67 -18.19 14.94
C SER A 99 11.03 -17.91 15.62
N THR A 100 12.14 -18.25 14.96
CA THR A 100 13.49 -18.00 15.48
C THR A 100 13.77 -16.51 15.59
N PHE A 101 13.40 -15.72 14.58
CA PHE A 101 13.54 -14.28 14.56
C PHE A 101 12.77 -13.60 15.72
N LEU A 102 11.50 -13.97 15.93
CA LEU A 102 10.72 -13.47 17.07
C LEU A 102 11.33 -13.83 18.42
N ASN A 103 11.88 -15.04 18.55
CA ASN A 103 12.50 -15.49 19.80
C ASN A 103 13.80 -14.73 20.08
N ALA A 104 14.65 -14.55 19.06
CA ALA A 104 15.87 -13.76 19.16
C ALA A 104 15.56 -12.31 19.55
N PHE A 105 14.55 -11.69 18.91
CA PHE A 105 14.08 -10.36 19.28
C PHE A 105 13.63 -10.30 20.74
N LYS A 106 12.79 -11.24 21.20
CA LYS A 106 12.34 -11.28 22.61
C LYS A 106 13.49 -11.44 23.60
N GLN A 107 14.49 -12.28 23.29
CA GLN A 107 15.66 -12.48 24.14
C GLN A 107 16.52 -11.20 24.25
N MET A 108 16.72 -10.51 23.13
CA MET A 108 17.46 -9.24 23.09
C MET A 108 16.74 -8.16 23.90
N GLN A 109 15.41 -8.09 23.81
CA GLN A 109 14.60 -7.15 24.58
C GLN A 109 14.64 -7.43 26.09
N ASN A 110 14.57 -8.70 26.52
CA ASN A 110 14.66 -9.06 27.94
C ASN A 110 16.00 -8.70 28.58
N SER A 111 17.06 -8.61 27.78
CA SER A 111 18.41 -8.26 28.24
C SER A 111 18.64 -6.75 28.35
N SER A 112 17.77 -5.94 27.74
CA SER A 112 17.81 -4.49 27.80
C SER A 112 16.82 -4.00 28.88
N THR A 113 17.17 -2.98 29.65
CA THR A 113 16.30 -2.35 30.68
C THR A 113 15.09 -1.61 30.08
N ALA A 114 14.71 -1.92 28.84
CA ALA A 114 13.69 -1.21 28.07
C ALA A 114 12.30 -1.45 28.66
N GLN A 115 11.61 -0.34 28.96
CA GLN A 115 10.26 -0.34 29.53
C GLN A 115 9.20 -0.81 28.53
N ASN A 116 8.13 -1.41 29.07
CA ASN A 116 6.77 -1.59 28.51
C ASN A 116 6.62 -1.28 27.01
N MET A 117 7.10 -2.19 26.16
CA MET A 117 6.98 -2.06 24.72
C MET A 117 5.62 -2.54 24.20
N THR A 118 5.26 -2.01 23.02
CA THR A 118 4.08 -2.42 22.28
C THR A 118 4.14 -3.93 21.97
N PRO A 119 3.16 -4.73 22.44
CA PRO A 119 3.19 -6.18 22.27
C PRO A 119 3.02 -6.58 20.80
N VAL A 120 3.77 -7.60 20.38
CA VAL A 120 3.66 -8.20 19.04
C VAL A 120 2.75 -9.42 19.11
N ASP A 121 1.64 -9.39 18.37
CA ASP A 121 0.78 -10.56 18.19
C ASP A 121 1.50 -11.54 17.24
N ALA A 122 2.02 -12.63 17.80
CA ALA A 122 2.78 -13.62 17.05
C ALA A 122 1.95 -14.29 15.93
N ARG A 123 0.63 -14.47 16.11
CA ARG A 123 -0.23 -15.06 15.08
C ARG A 123 -0.36 -14.10 13.90
N ILE A 124 -0.66 -12.82 14.18
CA ILE A 124 -0.74 -11.78 13.15
C ILE A 124 0.60 -11.63 12.42
N PHE A 125 1.71 -11.69 13.15
CA PHE A 125 3.05 -11.63 12.57
C PHE A 125 3.29 -12.78 11.59
N HIS A 126 3.14 -14.04 12.02
CA HIS A 126 3.35 -15.20 11.13
C HIS A 126 2.44 -15.16 9.90
N LEU A 127 1.18 -14.77 10.08
CA LEU A 127 0.23 -14.72 8.97
C LEU A 127 0.53 -13.57 8.00
N SER A 128 0.98 -12.41 8.50
CA SER A 128 1.44 -11.30 7.67
C SER A 128 2.71 -11.69 6.91
N THR A 129 3.65 -12.37 7.55
CA THR A 129 4.86 -12.91 6.90
C THR A 129 4.51 -13.89 5.78
N PHE A 130 3.57 -14.81 6.02
CA PHE A 130 3.14 -15.77 5.00
C PHE A 130 2.42 -15.08 3.82
N LEU A 131 1.60 -14.06 4.07
CA LEU A 131 0.84 -13.37 3.02
C LEU A 131 1.62 -12.24 2.33
N TYR A 132 2.83 -11.91 2.79
CA TYR A 132 3.65 -10.82 2.25
C TYR A 132 3.86 -10.88 0.73
N PRO A 133 4.13 -12.04 0.10
CA PRO A 133 4.29 -12.13 -1.35
C PRO A 133 3.04 -11.75 -2.16
N LEU A 134 1.87 -11.72 -1.53
CA LEU A 134 0.58 -11.38 -2.14
C LEU A 134 0.16 -9.92 -1.92
N ARG A 135 0.94 -9.12 -1.18
CA ARG A 135 0.53 -7.78 -0.72
C ARG A 135 0.19 -6.79 -1.83
N LYS A 136 0.76 -6.99 -3.02
CA LYS A 136 0.54 -6.16 -4.22
C LYS A 136 -0.65 -6.60 -5.08
N LEU A 137 -1.26 -7.73 -4.75
CA LEU A 137 -2.45 -8.22 -5.46
C LEU A 137 -3.73 -7.65 -4.84
N ASN A 138 -4.71 -7.43 -5.71
CA ASN A 138 -6.03 -6.93 -5.36
C ASN A 138 -7.11 -7.84 -5.94
N VAL A 139 -8.26 -7.82 -5.30
CA VAL A 139 -9.51 -8.37 -5.79
C VAL A 139 -10.38 -7.20 -6.25
N VAL A 140 -10.86 -7.29 -7.48
CA VAL A 140 -11.81 -6.34 -8.07
C VAL A 140 -13.16 -7.03 -8.17
N ASP A 141 -14.20 -6.47 -7.55
CA ASP A 141 -15.56 -7.00 -7.66
C ASP A 141 -16.29 -6.46 -8.91
N ALA A 142 -17.50 -6.95 -9.19
CA ALA A 142 -18.29 -6.44 -10.34
C ALA A 142 -18.71 -4.96 -10.24
N LYS A 143 -18.48 -4.30 -9.10
CA LYS A 143 -18.71 -2.88 -8.90
C LYS A 143 -17.39 -2.08 -8.97
N GLU A 144 -16.33 -2.68 -9.51
CA GLU A 144 -14.98 -2.11 -9.60
C GLU A 144 -14.38 -1.74 -8.25
N LYS A 145 -14.90 -2.30 -7.15
CA LYS A 145 -14.35 -2.05 -5.83
C LYS A 145 -13.09 -2.87 -5.65
N ILE A 146 -12.00 -2.17 -5.41
CA ILE A 146 -10.68 -2.75 -5.17
C ILE A 146 -10.54 -3.12 -3.69
N THR A 147 -10.17 -4.37 -3.42
CA THR A 147 -9.86 -4.86 -2.07
C THR A 147 -8.52 -5.61 -2.09
N PRO A 148 -7.56 -5.33 -1.20
CA PRO A 148 -6.31 -6.08 -1.16
C PRO A 148 -6.56 -7.59 -1.01
N LEU A 149 -5.88 -8.41 -1.81
CA LEU A 149 -6.08 -9.86 -1.81
C LEU A 149 -5.84 -10.49 -0.44
N PRO A 150 -4.80 -10.13 0.34
CA PRO A 150 -4.67 -10.61 1.71
C PRO A 150 -5.92 -10.31 2.55
N SER A 151 -6.53 -9.13 2.39
CA SER A 151 -7.76 -8.76 3.12
C SER A 151 -8.94 -9.67 2.77
N TYR A 152 -9.09 -10.03 1.48
CA TYR A 152 -10.07 -11.00 1.02
C TYR A 152 -9.79 -12.39 1.60
N ILE A 153 -8.54 -12.87 1.55
CA ILE A 153 -8.16 -14.19 2.09
C ILE A 153 -8.48 -14.28 3.59
N ILE A 154 -8.08 -13.27 4.39
CA ILE A 154 -8.31 -13.28 5.84
C ILE A 154 -9.81 -13.31 6.17
N ARG A 155 -10.61 -12.56 5.39
CA ARG A 155 -12.03 -12.35 5.65
C ARG A 155 -12.92 -13.44 5.10
N ASP A 156 -12.71 -13.82 3.84
CA ASP A 156 -13.61 -14.68 3.08
C ASP A 156 -13.14 -16.12 3.07
N SER A 157 -11.83 -16.35 2.93
CA SER A 157 -11.27 -17.70 2.92
C SER A 157 -11.11 -18.27 4.32
N ILE A 158 -10.47 -17.57 5.27
CA ILE A 158 -10.24 -18.13 6.62
C ILE A 158 -11.24 -17.65 7.68
N LYS A 159 -12.12 -16.69 7.34
CA LYS A 159 -13.19 -16.20 8.24
C LYS A 159 -12.69 -15.66 9.58
N PHE A 160 -11.53 -14.99 9.62
CA PHE A 160 -11.00 -14.36 10.83
C PHE A 160 -11.75 -13.07 11.19
N LYS A 161 -11.55 -12.60 12.43
CA LYS A 161 -12.22 -11.40 12.95
C LYS A 161 -11.80 -10.15 12.17
N ASN A 162 -12.71 -9.19 12.04
CA ASN A 162 -12.45 -7.94 11.32
C ASN A 162 -11.24 -7.15 11.86
N LYS A 163 -10.97 -7.24 13.18
CA LYS A 163 -9.76 -6.64 13.78
C LYS A 163 -8.48 -7.23 13.16
N ASP A 164 -8.43 -8.53 12.94
CA ASP A 164 -7.27 -9.21 12.34
C ASP A 164 -7.14 -8.84 10.86
N VAL A 165 -8.26 -8.77 10.14
CA VAL A 165 -8.30 -8.29 8.75
C VAL A 165 -7.67 -6.90 8.67
N GLN A 166 -8.09 -5.97 9.53
CA GLN A 166 -7.56 -4.61 9.58
C GLN A 166 -6.07 -4.57 9.92
N SER A 167 -5.64 -5.33 10.93
CA SER A 167 -4.23 -5.36 11.35
C SER A 167 -3.31 -5.90 10.25
N ILE A 168 -3.65 -7.04 9.63
CA ILE A 168 -2.83 -7.64 8.56
C ILE A 168 -2.83 -6.74 7.32
N THR A 169 -3.99 -6.19 6.93
CA THR A 169 -4.08 -5.27 5.79
C THR A 169 -3.22 -4.03 6.03
N CYS A 170 -3.26 -3.46 7.25
CA CYS A 170 -2.44 -2.30 7.62
C CYS A 170 -0.94 -2.62 7.57
N LEU A 171 -0.52 -3.77 8.12
CA LEU A 171 0.89 -4.21 8.07
C LEU A 171 1.39 -4.35 6.63
N LEU A 172 0.65 -5.07 5.80
CA LEU A 172 1.05 -5.36 4.42
C LEU A 172 1.02 -4.14 3.50
N ALA A 173 0.15 -3.16 3.78
CA ALA A 173 0.11 -1.90 3.03
C ALA A 173 1.30 -0.97 3.35
N ASN A 174 1.94 -1.15 4.51
CA ASN A 174 2.98 -0.22 5.02
C ASN A 174 4.37 -0.86 5.15
N VAL A 175 4.49 -2.17 4.90
CA VAL A 175 5.75 -2.91 5.08
C VAL A 175 6.85 -2.43 4.14
N ASP A 176 6.52 -2.06 2.90
CA ASP A 176 7.52 -1.59 1.93
C ASP A 176 8.08 -0.22 2.35
N ASP A 177 7.23 0.70 2.83
CA ASP A 177 7.64 1.99 3.40
C ASP A 177 8.49 1.81 4.66
N MET A 178 8.08 0.92 5.56
CA MET A 178 8.84 0.59 6.76
C MET A 178 10.22 0.03 6.40
N ARG A 179 10.29 -0.89 5.42
CA ARG A 179 11.54 -1.48 4.95
C ARG A 179 12.45 -0.44 4.32
N ASP A 180 11.92 0.45 3.49
CA ASP A 180 12.71 1.51 2.87
C ASP A 180 13.35 2.43 3.93
N ILE A 181 12.56 2.88 4.90
CA ILE A 181 13.06 3.68 6.04
C ILE A 181 14.10 2.90 6.85
N PHE A 182 13.78 1.66 7.23
CA PHE A 182 14.64 0.80 8.05
C PHE A 182 15.98 0.52 7.38
N THR A 183 15.99 0.19 6.10
CA THR A 183 17.21 -0.11 5.33
C THR A 183 18.04 1.13 5.08
N THR A 184 17.39 2.26 4.77
CA THR A 184 18.05 3.57 4.62
C THR A 184 18.76 4.00 5.90
N PHE A 185 18.11 3.82 7.06
CA PHE A 185 18.71 4.06 8.37
C PHE A 185 19.83 3.07 8.70
N SER A 186 19.62 1.77 8.43
CA SER A 186 20.62 0.74 8.71
C SER A 186 21.92 0.91 7.93
N ASN A 187 21.86 1.57 6.77
CA ASN A 187 23.03 1.92 5.97
C ASN A 187 23.75 3.18 6.46
N SER A 188 23.00 4.16 7.01
CA SER A 188 23.56 5.34 7.67
C SER A 188 22.53 5.94 8.63
N SER A 189 22.91 6.05 9.91
CA SER A 189 22.05 6.60 10.96
C SER A 189 21.68 8.06 10.74
N ASP A 190 22.49 8.81 10.00
CA ASP A 190 22.24 10.22 9.68
C ASP A 190 21.03 10.41 8.75
N ASN A 191 20.55 9.34 8.12
CA ASN A 191 19.37 9.38 7.25
C ASN A 191 18.03 9.30 8.01
N PHE A 192 18.03 9.41 9.34
CA PHE A 192 16.79 9.37 10.11
C PHE A 192 15.91 10.59 9.87
N CYS A 193 14.80 10.41 9.12
CA CYS A 193 13.83 11.47 8.89
C CYS A 193 12.66 11.39 9.89
N ARG A 194 12.72 12.20 10.95
CA ARG A 194 11.71 12.22 12.04
C ARG A 194 10.27 12.35 11.51
N LEU A 195 10.04 13.24 10.54
CA LEU A 195 8.72 13.46 9.97
C LEU A 195 8.20 12.21 9.25
N ARG A 196 9.02 11.61 8.37
CA ARG A 196 8.65 10.43 7.59
C ARG A 196 8.36 9.24 8.52
N VAL A 197 9.23 8.99 9.50
CA VAL A 197 9.05 7.94 10.50
C VAL A 197 7.80 8.21 11.34
N GLY A 198 7.63 9.43 11.85
CA GLY A 198 6.49 9.81 12.68
C GLY A 198 5.14 9.68 11.95
N LEU A 199 5.06 10.06 10.68
CA LEU A 199 3.86 9.86 9.86
C LEU A 199 3.54 8.36 9.70
N LEU A 200 4.56 7.54 9.44
CA LEU A 200 4.41 6.09 9.35
C LEU A 200 3.95 5.47 10.68
N MET A 201 4.52 5.90 11.82
CA MET A 201 4.09 5.49 13.15
C MET A 201 2.64 5.85 13.41
N ARG A 202 2.19 7.04 12.99
CA ARG A 202 0.78 7.46 13.14
C ARG A 202 -0.18 6.61 12.32
N ASN A 203 0.25 6.15 11.15
CA ASN A 203 -0.55 5.25 10.32
C ASN A 203 -0.64 3.84 10.95
N LEU A 204 0.50 3.29 11.38
CA LEU A 204 0.62 1.95 11.94
C LEU A 204 0.08 1.82 13.37
N LYS A 205 0.17 2.89 14.16
CA LYS A 205 -0.21 2.92 15.59
C LYS A 205 0.50 1.79 16.35
N ASP A 206 -0.22 1.06 17.19
CA ASP A 206 0.31 -0.06 17.98
C ASP A 206 0.81 -1.25 17.11
N LEU A 207 0.70 -1.20 15.78
CA LEU A 207 1.27 -2.23 14.88
C LEU A 207 2.71 -1.92 14.45
N TRP A 208 3.27 -0.76 14.79
CA TRP A 208 4.54 -0.32 14.22
C TRP A 208 5.72 -1.25 14.50
N VAL A 209 5.78 -1.85 15.70
CA VAL A 209 6.83 -2.86 16.04
C VAL A 209 6.66 -4.11 15.17
N SER A 210 5.42 -4.55 14.95
CA SER A 210 5.14 -5.69 14.08
C SER A 210 5.52 -5.39 12.62
N ALA A 211 5.30 -4.16 12.15
CA ALA A 211 5.71 -3.71 10.82
C ALA A 211 7.24 -3.67 10.68
N LEU A 212 7.95 -3.18 11.71
CA LEU A 212 9.42 -3.14 11.73
C LEU A 212 10.01 -4.56 11.69
N LEU A 213 9.48 -5.47 12.50
CA LEU A 213 9.90 -6.88 12.48
C LEU A 213 9.62 -7.53 11.12
N LEU A 214 8.50 -7.18 10.48
CA LEU A 214 8.14 -7.71 9.17
C LEU A 214 9.07 -7.15 8.08
N ALA A 215 9.42 -5.87 8.16
CA ALA A 215 10.40 -5.26 7.28
C ALA A 215 11.79 -5.91 7.44
N GLY A 216 12.21 -6.18 8.68
CA GLY A 216 13.49 -6.85 8.98
C GLY A 216 13.56 -8.26 8.38
N ILE A 217 12.56 -9.11 8.64
CA ILE A 217 12.57 -10.49 8.12
C ILE A 217 12.51 -10.54 6.58
N VAL A 218 11.78 -9.61 5.97
CA VAL A 218 11.69 -9.47 4.51
C VAL A 218 13.03 -9.02 3.92
N ASP A 219 13.69 -8.03 4.52
CA ASP A 219 15.00 -7.56 4.06
C ASP A 219 16.08 -8.64 4.19
N MET A 220 16.06 -9.40 5.28
CA MET A 220 16.94 -10.55 5.50
C MET A 220 16.77 -11.62 4.40
N HIS A 221 15.54 -12.03 4.09
CA HIS A 221 15.29 -13.02 3.02
C HIS A 221 15.62 -12.49 1.63
N ARG A 222 15.43 -11.20 1.39
CA ARG A 222 15.84 -10.58 0.12
C ARG A 222 17.34 -10.75 -0.09
N LYS A 223 18.16 -10.48 0.94
CA LYS A 223 19.60 -10.67 0.90
C LYS A 223 19.99 -12.13 0.66
N GLU A 224 19.39 -13.07 1.39
CA GLU A 224 19.60 -14.51 1.18
C GLU A 224 19.37 -14.93 -0.29
N TYR A 225 18.27 -14.45 -0.89
CA TYR A 225 17.93 -14.77 -2.28
C TYR A 225 18.89 -14.16 -3.31
N PHE A 226 19.33 -12.90 -3.12
CA PHE A 226 20.19 -12.20 -4.08
C PHE A 226 21.69 -12.47 -3.88
N GLN A 227 22.14 -12.70 -2.65
CA GLN A 227 23.56 -12.87 -2.29
C GLN A 227 23.98 -14.34 -2.16
N GLN A 228 23.04 -15.29 -2.32
CA GLN A 228 23.29 -16.74 -2.18
C GLN A 228 23.96 -17.11 -0.84
N GLU A 229 23.69 -16.33 0.21
CA GLU A 229 24.18 -16.61 1.55
C GLU A 229 23.55 -17.92 2.05
N THR A 230 24.37 -18.81 2.59
CA THR A 230 23.93 -20.16 3.01
C THR A 230 23.31 -20.18 4.40
N VAL A 231 23.44 -19.09 5.17
CA VAL A 231 22.94 -19.00 6.56
C VAL A 231 22.27 -17.63 6.76
N PRO A 232 21.01 -17.58 7.20
CA PRO A 232 20.34 -16.32 7.49
C PRO A 232 20.96 -15.64 8.72
N GLU A 233 21.37 -14.37 8.57
CA GLU A 233 21.94 -13.54 9.65
C GLU A 233 20.86 -12.99 10.60
N ILE A 234 20.16 -13.90 11.28
CA ILE A 234 19.04 -13.55 12.18
C ILE A 234 19.50 -12.57 13.26
N ASP A 235 20.61 -12.85 13.95
CA ASP A 235 21.07 -12.04 15.08
C ASP A 235 21.46 -10.62 14.63
N ALA A 236 22.18 -10.49 13.51
CA ALA A 236 22.55 -9.18 12.94
C ALA A 236 21.31 -8.38 12.49
N CYS A 237 20.29 -9.04 11.95
CA CYS A 237 19.03 -8.40 11.59
C CYS A 237 18.28 -7.90 12.85
N VAL A 238 18.20 -8.73 13.89
CA VAL A 238 17.55 -8.37 15.17
C VAL A 238 18.29 -7.23 15.87
N GLU A 239 19.62 -7.19 15.79
CA GLU A 239 20.43 -6.08 16.29
C GLU A 239 20.08 -4.77 15.58
N LYS A 240 20.06 -4.75 14.24
CA LYS A 240 19.66 -3.57 13.44
C LYS A 240 18.24 -3.11 13.78
N VAL A 241 17.30 -4.04 13.91
CA VAL A 241 15.93 -3.74 14.36
C VAL A 241 15.95 -3.06 15.72
N SER A 242 16.76 -3.56 16.66
CA SER A 242 16.83 -3.02 18.02
C SER A 242 17.47 -1.63 18.06
N ILE A 243 18.47 -1.35 17.24
CA ILE A 243 19.06 -0.01 17.09
C ILE A 243 18.02 0.98 16.55
N PHE A 244 17.29 0.62 15.49
CA PHE A 244 16.25 1.50 14.94
C PHE A 244 15.10 1.72 15.92
N LEU A 245 14.74 0.70 16.69
CA LEU A 245 13.75 0.78 17.76
C LEU A 245 14.17 1.77 18.85
N GLN A 246 15.42 1.70 19.30
CA GLN A 246 15.97 2.64 20.28
C GLN A 246 16.00 4.07 19.73
N GLU A 247 16.29 4.25 18.44
CA GLU A 247 16.26 5.57 17.81
C GLU A 247 14.84 6.16 17.79
N ILE A 248 13.81 5.38 17.43
CA ILE A 248 12.40 5.81 17.50
C ILE A 248 12.03 6.26 18.92
N GLN A 249 12.46 5.52 19.94
CA GLN A 249 12.21 5.85 21.34
C GLN A 249 12.96 7.12 21.76
N ARG A 250 14.24 7.25 21.38
CA ARG A 250 15.07 8.44 21.64
C ARG A 250 14.45 9.71 21.05
N GLN A 251 13.83 9.59 19.89
CA GLN A 251 13.15 10.68 19.20
C GLN A 251 11.75 10.99 19.76
N GLY A 252 11.26 10.20 20.73
CA GLY A 252 9.94 10.36 21.33
C GLY A 252 8.81 10.10 20.33
N LEU A 253 9.00 9.16 19.40
CA LEU A 253 8.00 8.82 18.37
C LEU A 253 7.11 7.63 18.75
N ASP A 254 7.54 6.79 19.69
CA ASP A 254 6.68 5.72 20.20
C ASP A 254 5.48 6.33 20.96
N GLY A 255 4.27 5.93 20.58
CA GLY A 255 3.03 6.49 21.11
C GLY A 255 2.56 7.80 20.46
N CYS A 256 3.28 8.38 19.49
CA CYS A 256 2.92 9.68 18.89
C CYS A 256 1.53 9.70 18.22
N TRP A 257 0.92 8.55 17.91
CA TRP A 257 -0.47 8.46 17.43
C TRP A 257 -1.52 8.77 18.50
N LYS A 258 -1.13 8.81 19.78
CA LYS A 258 -1.99 9.14 20.92
C LYS A 258 -2.01 10.64 21.21
N ASP A 259 -1.10 11.42 20.60
CA ASP A 259 -1.01 12.85 20.80
C ASP A 259 -2.26 13.56 20.29
N ARG A 260 -2.83 14.40 21.16
CA ARG A 260 -4.01 15.19 20.84
C ARG A 260 -3.61 16.39 19.98
N PRO A 261 -4.40 16.71 18.95
CA PRO A 261 -4.26 17.97 18.20
C PRO A 261 -4.10 19.18 19.12
N LEU A 262 -3.14 20.07 18.82
CA LEU A 262 -2.97 21.34 19.55
C LEU A 262 -4.16 22.29 19.35
N MET A 263 -4.77 22.25 18.17
CA MET A 263 -6.00 22.94 17.81
C MET A 263 -7.01 21.93 17.26
N ASP A 264 -8.26 22.04 17.71
CA ASP A 264 -9.36 21.26 17.13
C ASP A 264 -9.82 21.86 15.78
N GLY A 265 -10.70 21.15 15.09
CA GLY A 265 -11.18 21.62 13.79
C GLY A 265 -11.89 22.98 13.84
N LYS A 266 -12.62 23.28 14.92
CA LYS A 266 -13.34 24.56 15.04
C LYS A 266 -12.36 25.72 15.22
N ALA A 267 -11.32 25.52 16.03
CA ALA A 267 -10.24 26.47 16.20
C ALA A 267 -9.52 26.75 14.88
N ILE A 268 -9.14 25.70 14.13
CA ILE A 268 -8.50 25.85 12.81
C ILE A 268 -9.39 26.64 11.83
N LEU A 269 -10.68 26.30 11.73
CA LEU A 269 -11.62 27.01 10.85
C LEU A 269 -11.67 28.50 11.16
N LYS A 270 -11.78 28.85 12.45
CA LYS A 270 -11.86 30.23 12.91
C LYS A 270 -10.55 30.98 12.66
N THR A 271 -9.42 30.40 13.05
CA THR A 271 -8.10 31.02 12.97
C THR A 271 -7.66 31.29 11.54
N LEU A 272 -7.97 30.38 10.61
CA LEU A 272 -7.57 30.48 9.21
C LEU A 272 -8.66 31.08 8.30
N GLY A 273 -9.84 31.39 8.84
CA GLY A 273 -10.97 31.92 8.06
C GLY A 273 -11.48 30.95 6.99
N LEU A 274 -11.39 29.64 7.23
CA LEU A 274 -11.69 28.62 6.23
C LEU A 274 -13.20 28.37 6.08
N PRO A 275 -13.66 28.04 4.86
CA PRO A 275 -15.02 27.56 4.67
C PRO A 275 -15.21 26.20 5.35
N ARG A 276 -16.46 25.90 5.75
CA ARG A 276 -16.80 24.56 6.21
C ARG A 276 -16.66 23.59 5.04
N GLY A 277 -15.89 22.51 5.22
CA GLY A 277 -15.69 21.53 4.17
C GLY A 277 -14.48 20.64 4.41
N PRO A 278 -14.16 19.75 3.44
CA PRO A 278 -13.08 18.76 3.55
C PRO A 278 -11.69 19.40 3.64
N ILE A 279 -11.53 20.67 3.25
CA ILE A 279 -10.26 21.42 3.33
C ILE A 279 -9.66 21.45 4.73
N ILE A 280 -10.49 21.35 5.78
CA ILE A 280 -10.03 21.24 7.16
C ILE A 280 -9.09 20.04 7.39
N GLY A 281 -9.30 18.95 6.64
CA GLY A 281 -8.48 17.75 6.73
C GLY A 281 -7.03 18.01 6.34
N HIS A 282 -6.79 18.87 5.34
CA HIS A 282 -5.45 19.29 4.94
C HIS A 282 -4.72 19.97 6.11
N TYR A 283 -5.34 20.98 6.74
CA TYR A 283 -4.71 21.70 7.85
C TYR A 283 -4.57 20.85 9.14
N LEU A 284 -5.45 19.88 9.37
CA LEU A 284 -5.27 18.90 10.44
C LEU A 284 -4.04 18.00 10.19
N GLN A 285 -3.76 17.66 8.92
CA GLN A 285 -2.54 16.95 8.54
C GLN A 285 -1.31 17.84 8.68
N GLU A 286 -1.37 19.11 8.26
CA GLU A 286 -0.26 20.06 8.44
C GLU A 286 0.07 20.29 9.92
N GLN A 287 -0.95 20.42 10.78
CA GLN A 287 -0.75 20.44 12.23
C GLN A 287 -0.08 19.15 12.73
N THR A 288 -0.47 17.99 12.21
CA THR A 288 0.18 16.72 12.57
C THR A 288 1.66 16.73 12.19
N LYS A 289 2.01 17.22 10.99
CA LYS A 289 3.41 17.38 10.56
C LYS A 289 4.16 18.35 11.47
N PHE A 290 3.53 19.48 11.83
CA PHE A 290 4.09 20.46 12.75
C PHE A 290 4.42 19.85 14.11
N MET A 291 3.48 19.13 14.73
CA MET A 291 3.69 18.46 16.01
C MET A 291 4.78 17.40 15.95
N LEU A 292 4.91 16.71 14.81
CA LEU A 292 6.01 15.77 14.56
C LEU A 292 7.35 16.44 14.29
N LEU A 293 7.40 17.72 13.95
CA LEU A 293 8.67 18.44 13.80
C LEU A 293 9.03 19.22 15.06
N ASN A 294 8.03 19.56 15.87
CA ASN A 294 8.17 20.41 17.04
C ASN A 294 7.49 19.74 18.25
N PRO A 295 8.14 18.75 18.90
CA PRO A 295 7.54 18.01 20.02
C PRO A 295 7.16 18.87 21.23
N LEU A 296 7.81 20.02 21.38
CA LEU A 296 7.53 21.01 22.43
C LEU A 296 6.77 22.23 21.89
N GLY A 297 6.28 22.17 20.64
CA GLY A 297 5.58 23.28 20.01
C GLY A 297 4.27 23.61 20.72
N THR A 298 3.99 24.90 20.88
CA THR A 298 2.78 25.39 21.53
C THR A 298 1.63 25.56 20.55
N THR A 299 0.43 25.79 21.07
CA THR A 299 -0.74 26.14 20.25
C THR A 299 -0.49 27.42 19.42
N ASP A 300 0.21 28.40 19.99
CA ASP A 300 0.52 29.67 19.30
C ASP A 300 1.52 29.44 18.14
N ASP A 301 2.56 28.62 18.36
CA ASP A 301 3.51 28.25 17.31
C ASP A 301 2.81 27.51 16.15
N CYS A 302 1.88 26.63 16.50
CA CYS A 302 1.08 25.90 15.52
C CYS A 302 0.17 26.85 14.71
N GLU A 303 -0.47 27.81 15.37
CA GLU A 303 -1.27 28.84 14.70
C GLU A 303 -0.44 29.67 13.71
N ILE A 304 0.77 30.09 14.11
CA ILE A 304 1.71 30.82 13.23
C ILE A 304 2.06 29.95 12.01
N HIS A 305 2.41 28.69 12.23
CA HIS A 305 2.74 27.75 11.17
C HIS A 305 1.57 27.57 10.19
N LEU A 306 0.37 27.31 10.69
CA LEU A 306 -0.82 27.06 9.85
C LEU A 306 -1.22 28.30 9.05
N LYS A 307 -1.08 29.52 9.61
CA LYS A 307 -1.29 30.77 8.85
C LYS A 307 -0.28 30.91 7.71
N ALA A 308 0.99 30.58 7.96
CA ALA A 308 2.02 30.60 6.93
C ALA A 308 1.77 29.57 5.83
N VAL A 309 1.26 28.38 6.17
CA VAL A 309 0.81 27.39 5.18
C VAL A 309 -0.37 27.94 4.37
N ARG A 310 -1.42 28.46 5.02
CA ARG A 310 -2.60 29.01 4.32
C ARG A 310 -2.24 30.14 3.36
N LYS A 311 -1.29 31.01 3.74
CA LYS A 311 -0.80 32.08 2.86
C LYS A 311 -0.20 31.51 1.58
N ARG A 312 0.67 30.50 1.69
CA ARG A 312 1.28 29.82 0.53
C ARG A 312 0.24 29.12 -0.33
N ASP A 313 -0.74 28.47 0.28
CA ASP A 313 -1.82 27.80 -0.47
C ASP A 313 -2.63 28.82 -1.29
N LEU A 314 -2.96 29.98 -0.71
CA LEU A 314 -3.65 31.07 -1.42
C LEU A 314 -2.84 31.67 -2.57
N GLU A 315 -1.52 31.77 -2.40
CA GLU A 315 -0.60 32.23 -3.46
C GLU A 315 -0.61 31.25 -4.64
N ILE A 316 -0.52 29.95 -4.37
CA ILE A 316 -0.60 28.89 -5.40
C ILE A 316 -1.96 28.89 -6.08
N GLU A 317 -3.06 28.95 -5.32
CA GLU A 317 -4.43 29.03 -5.85
C GLU A 317 -4.59 30.24 -6.80
N ALA A 318 -3.98 31.38 -6.48
CA ALA A 318 -4.01 32.58 -7.32
C ALA A 318 -3.18 32.44 -8.60
N GLU A 319 -1.99 31.81 -8.51
CA GLU A 319 -1.13 31.53 -9.66
C GLU A 319 -1.80 30.54 -10.63
N GLU A 320 -2.40 29.48 -10.12
CA GLU A 320 -3.15 28.50 -10.92
C GLU A 320 -4.38 29.13 -11.60
N ALA A 321 -5.11 29.98 -10.88
CA ALA A 321 -6.25 30.70 -11.45
C ALA A 321 -5.83 31.66 -12.57
N LYS A 322 -4.70 32.37 -12.40
CA LYS A 322 -4.15 33.25 -13.43
C LYS A 322 -3.70 32.46 -14.66
N ALA A 323 -2.96 31.37 -14.47
CA ALA A 323 -2.51 30.52 -15.57
C ALA A 323 -3.68 29.92 -16.35
N LYS A 324 -4.76 29.52 -15.66
CA LYS A 324 -5.98 29.02 -16.30
C LYS A 324 -6.69 30.11 -17.11
N ALA A 325 -6.81 31.32 -16.58
CA ALA A 325 -7.41 32.44 -17.29
C ALA A 325 -6.61 32.85 -18.53
N GLU A 326 -5.28 32.83 -18.46
CA GLU A 326 -4.39 33.08 -19.61
C GLU A 326 -4.55 31.98 -20.68
N ALA A 327 -4.60 30.71 -20.28
CA ALA A 327 -4.83 29.60 -21.21
C ALA A 327 -6.21 29.63 -21.87
N GLU A 328 -7.26 30.02 -21.15
CA GLU A 328 -8.61 30.21 -21.69
C GLU A 328 -8.66 31.39 -22.68
N ALA A 329 -7.99 32.50 -22.37
CA ALA A 329 -7.89 33.65 -23.26
C ALA A 329 -7.10 33.35 -24.55
N ASP A 330 -6.00 32.59 -24.45
CA ASP A 330 -5.22 32.16 -25.60
C ASP A 330 -6.00 31.16 -26.48
N ALA A 331 -6.78 30.26 -25.88
CA ALA A 331 -7.66 29.34 -26.60
C ALA A 331 -8.80 30.07 -27.32
N GLU A 332 -9.41 31.09 -26.70
CA GLU A 332 -10.42 31.95 -27.34
C GLU A 332 -9.82 32.79 -28.48
N ALA A 333 -8.60 33.30 -28.32
CA ALA A 333 -7.90 34.05 -29.36
C ALA A 333 -7.53 33.18 -30.58
N GLN A 334 -7.11 31.92 -30.36
CA GLN A 334 -6.83 30.96 -31.42
C GLN A 334 -8.11 30.57 -32.18
N ASN A 335 -9.20 30.29 -31.46
CA ASN A 335 -10.49 29.94 -32.07
C ASN A 335 -11.09 31.12 -32.88
N SER A 336 -10.90 32.36 -32.41
CA SER A 336 -11.29 33.57 -33.15
C SER A 336 -10.44 33.79 -34.42
N SER A 337 -9.16 33.42 -34.38
CA SER A 337 -8.26 33.53 -35.55
C SER A 337 -8.55 32.48 -36.63
N ASP A 338 -8.94 31.26 -36.25
CA ASP A 338 -9.34 30.20 -37.19
C ASP A 338 -10.67 30.52 -37.89
N VAL A 339 -11.66 31.07 -37.16
CA VAL A 339 -12.93 31.54 -37.74
C VAL A 339 -12.71 32.72 -38.71
N CYS A 340 -11.73 33.60 -38.42
CA CYS A 340 -11.39 34.72 -39.29
C CYS A 340 -10.66 34.27 -40.58
N MET A 341 -9.85 33.21 -40.51
CA MET A 341 -9.22 32.61 -41.71
C MET A 341 -10.23 31.90 -42.62
N GLU A 342 -11.20 31.15 -42.06
CA GLU A 342 -12.26 30.52 -42.86
C GLU A 342 -13.15 31.55 -43.57
N SER A 343 -13.49 32.66 -42.90
CA SER A 343 -14.30 33.74 -43.49
C SER A 343 -13.59 34.54 -44.60
N ASN A 344 -12.25 34.55 -44.63
CA ASN A 344 -11.46 35.20 -45.70
C ASN A 344 -11.22 34.29 -46.92
N LEU A 345 -11.30 32.97 -46.75
CA LEU A 345 -11.30 32.02 -47.87
C LEU A 345 -12.63 32.04 -48.64
N GLU A 346 -13.76 32.26 -47.96
CA GLU A 346 -15.07 32.38 -48.62
C GLU A 346 -15.29 33.73 -49.33
N LYS A 347 -14.63 34.82 -48.90
CA LYS A 347 -14.77 36.15 -49.53
C LYS A 347 -13.88 36.40 -50.74
N ASN A 348 -12.82 35.61 -50.95
CA ASN A 348 -11.97 35.72 -52.14
C ASN A 348 -12.37 34.75 -53.29
N GLY A 349 -13.46 33.99 -53.13
CA GLY A 349 -13.93 33.04 -54.14
C GLY A 349 -14.98 33.56 -55.12
N ASN A 350 -15.42 34.82 -55.02
CA ASN A 350 -16.61 35.27 -55.72
C ASN A 350 -16.44 36.62 -56.43
N GLU A 351 -15.50 36.70 -57.37
CA GLU A 351 -15.53 37.68 -58.45
C GLU A 351 -14.67 37.21 -59.65
N SER A 352 -15.23 36.34 -60.48
CA SER A 352 -14.92 36.27 -61.92
C SER A 352 -16.03 35.54 -62.66
N SER A 353 -17.02 36.34 -63.06
CA SER A 353 -17.80 36.29 -64.30
C SER A 353 -17.92 34.97 -65.07
N GLU A 354 -19.17 34.53 -65.11
CA GLU A 354 -19.82 33.50 -65.92
C GLU A 354 -19.66 33.63 -67.47
N PRO A 355 -20.10 32.59 -68.22
CA PRO A 355 -19.49 32.12 -69.47
C PRO A 355 -20.28 32.53 -70.72
N SER A 356 -19.75 32.25 -71.91
CA SER A 356 -20.61 32.00 -73.06
C SER A 356 -19.98 31.14 -74.17
N LEU A 357 -20.85 30.27 -74.71
CA LEU A 357 -20.89 29.70 -76.07
C LEU A 357 -20.41 28.25 -76.31
N LYS A 358 -21.47 27.41 -76.43
CA LYS A 358 -21.79 26.46 -77.52
C LYS A 358 -21.26 25.01 -77.47
N ARG A 359 -22.23 24.11 -77.22
CA ARG A 359 -22.36 22.72 -77.73
C ARG A 359 -22.14 22.66 -79.27
N PRO A 360 -21.70 21.54 -79.90
CA PRO A 360 -22.41 20.23 -79.90
C PRO A 360 -21.50 18.97 -79.85
N ASN A 361 -21.92 17.89 -79.19
CA ASN A 361 -22.59 16.69 -79.74
C ASN A 361 -21.67 15.72 -80.52
N THR A 362 -22.02 14.43 -80.44
CA THR A 362 -21.38 13.22 -81.03
C THR A 362 -20.13 12.77 -80.26
N GLY A 363 -19.89 11.50 -79.96
CA GLY A 363 -20.53 10.25 -80.32
C GLY A 363 -19.50 9.15 -80.03
N ASP A 364 -19.92 8.11 -79.34
CA ASP A 364 -19.56 6.70 -79.58
C ASP A 364 -18.11 6.36 -79.99
N LYS A 365 -17.37 5.64 -79.11
CA LYS A 365 -16.85 4.29 -79.37
C LYS A 365 -15.89 3.81 -78.26
N ARG A 366 -16.25 2.63 -77.74
CA ARG A 366 -15.43 1.51 -77.24
C ARG A 366 -14.19 1.77 -76.38
#